data_AF-A0A1Y2HAR5-F1
#
_entry.id   AF-A0A1Y2HAR5-F1
#
_cell.length_a   1.000
_cell.length_b   1.000
_cell.length_c   1.000
_cell.angle_alpha   90.00
_cell.angle_beta   90.00
_cell.angle_gamma   90.00
#
_symmetry.space_group_name_H-M   'P 1'
#
loop_
_entity.id
_entity.type
_entity.pdbx_description
1 polymer ?
#
loop_
_entity_poly.entity_id
_entity_poly.type
_entity_poly.pdbx_seq_one_letter_code
_entity_poly.pdbx_strand_id
1 'polypeptide(L)'
;PMRIELMNGSIVEYDERVSGVDAIVLSEVIEHLDPEPLALLPRALFSFYRPKIVIVSTPNQTFNLHFPDPSRVRDPDHRFEWTESQFRSWCDTQAAQFGYTYTLSGVG
;
A
#
# COMPACT_ATOMS: atom_id res chain seq x y z
N PRO A 1 21.62 18.93 7.72
CA PRO A 1 21.00 19.39 6.47
C PRO A 1 19.98 18.37 5.97
N MET A 2 18.88 18.81 5.33
CA MET A 2 17.92 17.91 4.69
C MET A 2 18.55 17.27 3.45
N ARG A 3 18.41 15.96 3.28
CA ARG A 3 18.83 15.20 2.10
C ARG A 3 17.58 14.70 1.39
N ILE A 4 17.53 14.89 0.06
CA ILE A 4 16.42 14.46 -0.78
C ILE A 4 17.00 13.66 -1.92
N GLU A 5 16.43 12.50 -2.21
CA GLU A 5 16.84 11.63 -3.31
C GLU A 5 15.61 11.18 -4.09
N LEU A 6 15.74 11.14 -5.42
CA LEU A 6 14.79 10.48 -6.30
C LEU A 6 15.46 9.23 -6.86
N MET A 7 14.76 8.11 -6.77
CA MET A 7 15.27 6.81 -7.16
C MET A 7 14.31 6.19 -8.19
N ASN A 8 14.86 5.57 -9.23
CA ASN A 8 14.09 4.76 -10.18
C ASN A 8 14.26 3.29 -9.78
N GLY A 9 13.15 2.59 -9.57
CA GLY A 9 13.13 1.19 -9.19
C GLY A 9 11.70 0.70 -8.91
N SER A 10 11.59 -0.55 -8.48
CA SER A 10 10.32 -1.17 -8.10
C SER A 10 10.19 -1.28 -6.58
N ILE A 11 9.01 -1.02 -6.03
CA ILE A 11 8.76 -1.07 -4.58
C ILE A 11 8.80 -2.50 -4.00
N VAL A 12 8.74 -3.52 -4.86
CA VAL A 12 8.84 -4.94 -4.45
C VAL A 12 10.26 -5.47 -4.54
N GLU A 13 11.18 -4.70 -5.13
CA GLU A 13 12.60 -5.01 -5.18
C GLU A 13 13.29 -4.39 -3.97
N TYR A 14 14.16 -5.18 -3.35
CA TYR A 14 14.96 -4.69 -2.22
C TYR A 14 16.10 -3.82 -2.72
N ASP A 15 16.24 -2.64 -2.11
CA ASP A 15 17.31 -1.69 -2.33
C ASP A 15 17.91 -1.28 -0.99
N GLU A 16 19.17 -1.64 -0.76
CA GLU A 16 19.86 -1.37 0.51
C GLU A 16 19.88 0.12 0.88
N ARG A 17 19.79 1.02 -0.10
CA ARG A 17 19.79 2.48 0.11
C ARG A 17 18.54 2.97 0.84
N VAL A 18 17.44 2.20 0.78
CA VAL A 18 16.18 2.49 1.48
C VAL A 18 16.14 1.80 2.85
N SER A 19 17.10 0.94 3.18
CA SER A 19 17.14 0.25 4.47
C SER A 19 17.37 1.20 5.65
N GLY A 20 16.78 0.90 6.80
CA GLY A 20 16.96 1.67 8.03
C GLY A 20 16.12 2.94 8.13
N VAL A 21 15.17 3.17 7.21
CA VAL A 21 14.21 4.28 7.31
C VAL A 21 13.23 4.08 8.46
N ASP A 22 12.83 5.17 9.12
CA ASP A 22 11.84 5.13 10.19
C ASP A 22 10.42 4.87 9.67
N ALA A 23 10.10 5.38 8.47
CA ALA A 23 8.77 5.29 7.89
C ALA A 23 8.81 5.06 6.37
N ILE A 24 7.84 4.31 5.87
CA ILE A 24 7.55 4.16 4.43
C ILE A 24 6.09 4.57 4.20
N VAL A 25 5.85 5.35 3.15
CA VAL A 25 4.52 5.80 2.76
C VAL A 25 4.23 5.34 1.33
N LEU A 26 3.15 4.60 1.15
CA LEU A 26 2.58 4.21 -0.13
C LEU A 26 1.22 4.89 -0.26
N SER A 27 1.22 6.10 -0.80
CA SER A 27 0.01 6.91 -0.99
C SER A 27 -0.57 6.64 -2.37
N GLU A 28 -1.70 5.94 -2.44
CA GLU A 28 -2.39 5.57 -3.69
C GLU A 28 -1.43 4.84 -4.66
N VAL A 29 -0.94 3.67 -4.22
CA VAL A 29 0.07 2.89 -4.98
C VAL A 29 -0.34 1.44 -5.18
N ILE A 30 -0.91 0.80 -4.15
CA ILE A 30 -1.08 -0.66 -4.16
C ILE A 30 -2.09 -1.11 -5.23
N GLU A 31 -3.08 -0.28 -5.53
CA GLU A 31 -4.11 -0.49 -6.55
C GLU A 31 -3.57 -0.49 -7.99
N HIS A 32 -2.37 0.05 -8.21
CA HIS A 32 -1.70 0.03 -9.51
C HIS A 32 -0.83 -1.22 -9.71
N LEU A 33 -0.64 -2.04 -8.67
CA LEU A 33 0.18 -3.23 -8.75
C LEU A 33 -0.57 -4.38 -9.39
N ASP A 34 0.08 -5.02 -10.37
CA ASP A 34 -0.36 -6.32 -10.86
C ASP A 34 -0.37 -7.36 -9.72
N PRO A 35 -1.13 -8.47 -9.84
CA PRO A 35 -1.28 -9.45 -8.76
C PRO A 35 0.03 -10.02 -8.21
N GLU A 36 1.04 -10.22 -9.06
CA GLU A 36 2.34 -10.75 -8.65
C GLU A 36 3.14 -9.75 -7.80
N PRO A 37 3.41 -8.50 -8.25
CA PRO A 37 4.00 -7.48 -7.39
C PRO A 37 3.23 -7.24 -6.09
N LEU A 38 1.89 -7.19 -6.15
CA LEU A 38 1.07 -7.01 -4.94
C LEU A 38 1.30 -8.12 -3.90
N ALA A 39 1.49 -9.37 -4.35
CA ALA A 39 1.78 -10.50 -3.48
C ALA A 39 3.19 -10.47 -2.87
N LEU A 40 4.16 -9.85 -3.56
CA LEU A 40 5.54 -9.71 -3.10
C LEU A 40 5.73 -8.52 -2.14
N LEU A 41 4.92 -7.47 -2.29
CA LEU A 41 5.03 -6.22 -1.54
C LEU A 41 5.13 -6.39 -0.02
N PRO A 42 4.32 -7.22 0.66
CA PRO A 42 4.40 -7.32 2.12
C PRO A 42 5.76 -7.82 2.60
N ARG A 43 6.39 -8.74 1.85
CA ARG A 43 7.72 -9.23 2.20
C ARG A 43 8.77 -8.14 2.07
N ALA A 44 8.70 -7.33 1.02
CA ALA A 44 9.60 -6.20 0.84
C ALA A 44 9.45 -5.19 2.00
N LEU A 45 8.23 -4.73 2.28
CA LEU A 45 7.95 -3.76 3.34
C LEU A 45 8.28 -4.28 4.74
N PHE A 46 7.66 -5.39 5.12
CA PHE A 46 7.59 -5.80 6.52
C PHE A 46 8.67 -6.83 6.92
N SER A 47 9.33 -7.49 5.96
CA SER A 47 10.45 -8.41 6.25
C SER A 47 11.81 -7.83 5.91
N PHE A 48 11.96 -7.12 4.78
CA PHE A 48 13.26 -6.60 4.36
C PHE A 48 13.51 -5.19 4.88
N TYR A 49 12.61 -4.25 4.62
CA TYR A 49 12.80 -2.86 5.06
C TYR A 49 12.50 -2.65 6.55
N ARG A 50 11.47 -3.33 7.08
CA ARG A 50 11.09 -3.31 8.50
C ARG A 50 11.04 -1.90 9.11
N PRO A 51 10.41 -0.90 8.46
CA PRO A 51 10.33 0.44 9.03
C PRO A 51 9.50 0.42 10.31
N LYS A 52 9.68 1.43 11.18
CA LYS A 52 8.87 1.55 12.41
C LYS A 52 7.41 1.85 12.08
N ILE A 53 7.16 2.56 10.98
CA ILE A 53 5.83 3.00 10.54
C ILE A 53 5.66 2.69 9.05
N VAL A 54 4.51 2.13 8.68
CA VAL A 54 4.07 2.05 7.27
C VAL A 54 2.72 2.74 7.17
N ILE A 55 2.58 3.64 6.21
CA ILE A 55 1.30 4.26 5.85
C ILE A 55 0.95 3.81 4.45
N VAL A 56 -0.20 3.16 4.30
CA VAL A 56 -0.74 2.75 3.00
C VAL A 56 -2.11 3.41 2.84
N SER A 57 -2.33 4.06 1.71
CA SER A 57 -3.66 4.47 1.29
C SER A 57 -4.02 3.78 -0.02
N THR A 58 -5.32 3.55 -0.21
CA THR A 58 -5.88 2.97 -1.42
C THR A 58 -7.34 3.42 -1.54
N PRO A 59 -7.88 3.51 -2.76
CA PRO A 59 -9.26 3.91 -2.98
C PRO A 59 -10.27 2.90 -2.35
N ASN A 60 -11.22 3.39 -1.55
CA ASN A 60 -12.33 2.57 -1.04
C ASN A 60 -13.42 2.38 -2.11
N GLN A 61 -13.60 1.16 -2.59
CA GLN A 61 -14.57 0.82 -3.63
C GLN A 61 -16.02 1.11 -3.23
N THR A 62 -16.39 0.99 -1.95
CA THR A 62 -17.80 1.24 -1.54
C THR A 62 -18.21 2.70 -1.72
N PHE A 63 -17.24 3.60 -1.76
CA PHE A 63 -17.45 5.01 -2.02
C PHE A 63 -17.72 5.30 -3.51
N ASN A 64 -17.49 4.34 -4.42
CA ASN A 64 -17.72 4.51 -5.86
C ASN A 64 -19.19 4.79 -6.18
N LEU A 65 -20.13 4.43 -5.31
CA LEU A 65 -21.56 4.74 -5.40
C LEU A 65 -21.86 6.25 -5.57
N HIS A 66 -20.93 7.12 -5.19
CA HIS A 66 -21.06 8.57 -5.34
C HIS A 66 -20.52 9.11 -6.67
N PHE A 67 -20.04 8.24 -7.56
CA PHE A 67 -19.48 8.60 -8.87
C PHE A 67 -20.41 8.17 -10.02
N PRO A 68 -20.26 8.77 -11.23
CA PRO A 68 -21.15 8.51 -12.35
C PRO A 68 -21.23 7.04 -12.84
N ASP A 69 -20.15 6.27 -12.69
CA ASP A 69 -20.12 4.83 -13.03
C ASP A 69 -19.60 4.01 -11.83
N PRO A 70 -20.47 3.68 -10.86
CA PRO A 70 -20.08 3.02 -9.62
C PRO A 70 -19.67 1.55 -9.83
N SER A 71 -19.92 0.99 -11.02
CA SER A 71 -19.60 -0.39 -11.36
C SER A 71 -18.16 -0.58 -11.83
N ARG A 72 -17.44 0.52 -12.08
CA ARG A 72 -16.05 0.53 -12.53
C ARG A 72 -15.10 0.95 -11.42
N VAL A 73 -13.84 0.58 -11.61
CA VAL A 73 -12.72 1.26 -10.95
C VAL A 73 -12.71 2.72 -11.41
N ARG A 74 -12.32 3.64 -10.51
CA ARG A 74 -12.34 5.09 -10.73
C ARG A 74 -11.29 5.54 -11.72
N ASP A 75 -10.16 4.83 -11.77
CA ASP A 75 -9.08 5.10 -12.71
C ASP A 75 -8.85 3.88 -13.60
N PRO A 76 -8.72 4.05 -14.93
CA PRO A 76 -8.44 2.95 -15.84
C PRO A 76 -7.10 2.24 -15.61
N ASP A 77 -6.15 2.84 -14.90
CA ASP A 77 -4.88 2.18 -14.55
C ASP A 77 -4.99 1.33 -13.27
N HIS A 78 -6.04 1.50 -12.46
CA HIS A 78 -6.26 0.64 -11.29
C HIS A 78 -6.47 -0.82 -11.71
N ARG A 79 -5.68 -1.71 -11.11
CA ARG A 79 -5.82 -3.17 -11.22
C ARG A 79 -6.94 -3.70 -10.35
N PHE A 80 -7.23 -3.01 -9.24
CA PHE A 80 -8.33 -3.31 -8.34
C PHE A 80 -8.75 -2.06 -7.56
N GLU A 81 -9.93 -2.12 -6.95
CA GLU A 81 -10.27 -1.24 -5.82
C GLU A 81 -10.88 -2.12 -4.74
N TRP A 82 -10.37 -2.02 -3.53
CA TRP A 82 -10.83 -2.83 -2.41
C TRP A 82 -11.98 -2.16 -1.67
N THR A 83 -12.90 -2.98 -1.18
CA THR A 83 -13.80 -2.56 -0.10
C THR A 83 -13.00 -2.39 1.19
N GLU A 84 -13.56 -1.65 2.16
CA GLU A 84 -12.97 -1.57 3.50
C GLU A 84 -12.70 -2.96 4.11
N SER A 85 -13.59 -3.93 3.91
CA SER A 85 -13.42 -5.29 4.44
C SER A 85 -12.25 -6.03 3.80
N GLN A 86 -12.03 -5.87 2.49
CA GLN A 86 -10.89 -6.45 1.79
C GLN A 86 -9.57 -5.83 2.27
N PHE A 87 -9.53 -4.50 2.39
CA PHE A 87 -8.33 -3.81 2.87
C PHE A 87 -8.02 -4.16 4.34
N ARG A 88 -9.05 -4.23 5.20
CA ARG A 88 -8.91 -4.71 6.58
C ARG A 88 -8.35 -6.13 6.65
N SER A 89 -8.89 -7.05 5.84
CA SER A 89 -8.39 -8.43 5.78
C SER A 89 -6.92 -8.51 5.36
N TRP A 90 -6.50 -7.64 4.44
CA TRP A 90 -5.10 -7.55 4.05
C TRP A 90 -4.24 -7.04 5.22
N CYS A 91 -4.66 -5.98 5.91
CA CYS A 91 -3.99 -5.45 7.10
C CYS A 91 -3.88 -6.48 8.23
N ASP A 92 -4.96 -7.19 8.54
CA ASP A 92 -4.99 -8.26 9.55
C ASP A 92 -3.94 -9.34 9.25
N THR A 93 -3.85 -9.74 7.98
CA THR A 93 -2.87 -10.73 7.53
C THR A 93 -1.44 -10.24 7.73
N GLN A 94 -1.13 -9.01 7.30
CA GLN A 94 0.23 -8.47 7.42
C GLN A 94 0.62 -8.22 8.88
N ALA A 95 -0.31 -7.70 9.69
CA ALA A 95 -0.12 -7.47 11.11
C ALA A 95 0.21 -8.79 11.84
N ALA A 96 -0.59 -9.82 11.63
CA ALA A 96 -0.40 -11.14 12.24
C ALA A 96 0.90 -11.82 11.77
N GLN A 97 1.25 -11.71 10.49
CA GLN A 97 2.42 -12.38 9.91
C GLN A 97 3.74 -11.71 10.30
N PHE A 98 3.78 -10.38 10.34
CA PHE A 98 5.03 -9.62 10.50
C PHE A 98 5.17 -8.92 11.86
N GLY A 99 4.19 -9.07 12.76
CA GLY A 99 4.25 -8.54 14.13
C GLY A 99 4.01 -7.02 14.21
N TYR A 100 3.26 -6.47 13.25
CA TYR A 100 2.83 -5.08 13.28
C TYR A 100 1.46 -4.94 13.95
N THR A 101 1.18 -3.77 14.48
CA THR A 101 -0.19 -3.33 14.79
C THR A 101 -0.62 -2.29 13.77
N TYR A 102 -1.92 -2.12 13.57
CA TYR A 102 -2.43 -1.12 12.65
C TYR A 102 -3.66 -0.42 13.22
N THR A 103 -3.89 0.79 12.71
CA THR A 103 -5.17 1.51 12.83
C THR A 103 -5.69 1.76 11.42
N LEU A 104 -7.01 1.84 11.29
CA LEU A 104 -7.66 2.14 10.01
C LEU A 104 -8.46 3.43 10.14
N SER A 105 -8.25 4.34 9.19
CA SER A 105 -9.01 5.58 9.02
C SER A 105 -9.12 5.90 7.55
N GLY A 106 -9.82 6.98 7.20
CA GLY A 106 -9.94 7.44 5.82
C GLY A 106 -9.98 8.95 5.71
N VAL A 107 -9.99 9.43 4.48
CA VAL A 107 -10.19 10.83 4.09
C VAL A 107 -11.32 10.88 3.06
N GLY A 108 -12.12 11.96 3.06
CA GLY A 108 -13.30 12.10 2.20
C GLY A 108 -14.57 12.34 2.98
#